data_AF-A0A7M7MFM5-F1
#
_entry.id   AF-A0A7M7MFM5-F1
#
_cell.length_a   1.000
_cell.length_b   1.000
_cell.length_c   1.000
_cell.angle_alpha   90.00
_cell.angle_beta   90.00
_cell.angle_gamma   90.00
#
_symmetry.space_group_name_H-M   'P 1'
#
loop_
_entity.id
_entity.type
_entity.pdbx_description
1 polymer ?
#
loop_
_entity_poly.entity_id
_entity_poly.type
_entity_poly.pdbx_seq_one_letter_code
_entity_poly.pdbx_strand_id
1 'polypeptide(L)'
;MSYMMQHLHNGWQVDQAILSEEDRVVVIRFGHDWDPTCMKMDEVLYSIAEKDHYNVLGLKRTCSLDEVKQAYKKLVLRYHPDRRNGDEAKFHAIERAYKVLSDPKSRENYDVQLDNSSRLDHPIWQVVTLDELDSNEGLYTFECRCGGIMELSRHLSNQLPTIIQCEDCSTYVRVDPR
;
A
#
# COMPACT_ATOMS: atom_id res chain seq x y z
N MET A 1 4.17 1.04 5.81
CA MET A 1 5.00 1.66 4.75
C MET A 1 6.38 1.02 4.82
N SER A 2 6.71 0.11 3.91
CA SER A 2 8.01 -0.56 3.83
C SER A 2 8.86 0.14 2.76
N TYR A 3 10.11 0.47 3.07
CA TYR A 3 11.05 1.00 2.09
C TYR A 3 12.37 0.24 2.21
N MET A 4 12.95 -0.10 1.07
CA MET A 4 14.24 -0.80 1.03
C MET A 4 15.36 0.22 0.82
N MET A 5 16.24 0.35 1.80
CA MET A 5 17.53 0.99 1.58
C MET A 5 18.47 0.01 0.91
N GLN A 6 19.07 0.40 -0.21
CA GLN A 6 20.10 -0.39 -0.88
C GLN A 6 21.47 -0.03 -0.29
N HIS A 7 22.10 -1.01 0.36
CA HIS A 7 23.49 -1.05 0.85
C HIS A 7 23.89 0.02 1.88
N LEU A 8 23.92 -0.39 3.15
CA LEU A 8 24.58 0.33 4.24
C LEU A 8 26.02 -0.20 4.33
N HIS A 9 27.00 0.67 4.12
CA HIS A 9 28.43 0.29 3.99
C HIS A 9 29.17 0.25 5.32
N ASN A 10 28.57 0.72 6.42
CA ASN A 10 29.18 0.68 7.75
C ASN A 10 28.12 0.67 8.88
N GLY A 11 28.57 0.32 10.09
CA GLY A 11 27.70 0.24 11.27
C GLY A 11 27.05 1.56 11.68
N TRP A 12 27.72 2.70 11.46
CA TRP A 12 27.13 4.01 11.77
C TRP A 12 25.89 4.31 10.90
N GLN A 13 25.92 3.93 9.63
CA GLN A 13 24.75 4.06 8.73
C GLN A 13 23.60 3.15 9.17
N VAL A 14 23.91 1.97 9.72
CA VAL A 14 22.91 1.07 10.31
C VAL A 14 22.29 1.70 11.55
N ASP A 15 23.11 2.23 12.46
CA ASP A 15 22.61 2.89 13.67
C ASP A 15 21.74 4.10 13.33
N GLN A 16 22.14 4.93 12.36
CA GLN A 16 21.33 6.06 11.91
C GLN A 16 20.00 5.62 11.29
N ALA A 17 20.00 4.54 10.49
CA ALA A 17 18.77 4.01 9.90
C ALA A 17 17.80 3.54 10.98
N ILE A 18 18.29 2.84 12.01
CA ILE A 18 17.49 2.37 13.15
C ILE A 18 16.97 3.55 13.97
N LEU A 19 17.83 4.51 14.31
CA LEU A 19 17.45 5.67 15.12
C LEU A 19 16.50 6.63 14.42
N SER A 20 16.53 6.68 13.08
CA SER A 20 15.63 7.52 12.29
C SER A 20 14.21 6.98 12.17
N GLU A 21 13.98 5.71 12.55
CA GLU A 21 12.72 5.01 12.32
C GLU A 21 12.13 4.50 13.64
N GLU A 22 11.19 5.27 14.20
CA GLU A 22 10.58 4.98 15.51
C GLU A 22 9.35 4.06 15.41
N ASP A 23 8.68 4.02 14.25
CA ASP A 23 7.36 3.39 14.09
C ASP A 23 7.37 2.12 13.22
N ARG A 24 8.53 1.69 12.69
CA ARG A 24 8.59 0.59 11.70
C ARG A 24 9.60 -0.49 12.06
N VAL A 25 9.28 -1.70 11.60
CA VAL A 25 10.20 -2.83 11.68
C VAL A 25 11.33 -2.64 10.66
N VAL A 26 12.56 -2.51 11.16
CA VAL A 26 13.77 -2.43 10.32
C VAL A 26 14.33 -3.84 10.12
N VAL A 27 14.30 -4.33 8.87
CA VAL A 27 14.87 -5.63 8.49
C VAL A 27 16.25 -5.40 7.86
N ILE A 28 17.31 -5.79 8.57
CA ILE A 28 18.69 -5.68 8.10
C ILE A 28 19.22 -7.08 7.77
N ARG A 29 19.66 -7.25 6.53
CA ARG A 29 20.29 -8.49 6.06
C ARG A 29 21.80 -8.27 5.96
N PHE A 30 22.56 -9.00 6.76
CA PHE A 30 24.02 -9.01 6.69
C PHE A 30 24.48 -9.99 5.62
N GLY A 31 25.37 -9.57 4.72
CA GLY A 31 25.84 -10.43 3.65
C GLY A 31 26.57 -9.65 2.55
N HIS A 32 27.02 -10.38 1.54
CA HIS A 32 27.69 -9.83 0.37
C HIS A 32 26.80 -9.96 -0.87
N ASP A 33 26.86 -8.96 -1.74
CA ASP A 33 25.97 -8.84 -2.90
C ASP A 33 26.16 -9.95 -3.94
N TRP A 34 27.32 -10.62 -3.93
CA TRP A 34 27.63 -11.75 -4.82
C TRP A 34 27.19 -13.11 -4.27
N ASP A 35 26.69 -13.18 -3.03
CA ASP A 35 26.20 -14.43 -2.46
C ASP A 35 24.81 -14.76 -3.02
N PRO A 36 24.61 -15.92 -3.68
CA PRO A 36 23.33 -16.27 -4.31
C PRO A 36 22.14 -16.35 -3.34
N THR A 37 22.41 -16.63 -2.06
CA THR A 37 21.39 -16.64 -1.00
C THR A 37 21.01 -15.22 -0.63
N CYS A 38 21.99 -14.33 -0.51
CA CYS A 38 21.75 -12.90 -0.27
C CYS A 38 20.99 -12.27 -1.44
N MET A 39 21.33 -12.62 -2.69
CA MET A 39 20.60 -12.16 -3.88
C MET A 39 19.12 -12.59 -3.86
N LYS A 40 18.84 -13.84 -3.50
CA LYS A 40 17.46 -14.33 -3.35
C LYS A 40 16.72 -13.65 -2.20
N MET A 41 17.40 -13.43 -1.07
CA MET A 41 16.82 -12.69 0.05
C MET A 41 16.51 -11.25 -0.34
N ASP A 42 17.36 -10.64 -1.16
CA ASP A 42 17.14 -9.28 -1.67
C ASP A 42 15.96 -9.21 -2.60
N GLU A 43 15.82 -10.18 -3.49
CA GLU A 43 14.64 -10.29 -4.34
C GLU A 43 13.36 -10.43 -3.51
N VAL A 44 13.38 -11.26 -2.46
CA VAL A 44 12.24 -11.43 -1.55
C VAL A 44 11.94 -10.14 -0.77
N LEU A 45 12.94 -9.54 -0.12
CA LEU A 45 12.79 -8.30 0.66
C LEU A 45 12.36 -7.13 -0.23
N TYR A 46 12.91 -7.04 -1.44
CA TYR A 46 12.52 -6.07 -2.46
C TYR A 46 11.08 -6.32 -2.89
N SER A 47 10.68 -7.55 -3.20
CA SER A 47 9.28 -7.86 -3.57
C SER A 47 8.27 -7.53 -2.48
N ILE A 48 8.68 -7.49 -1.21
CA ILE A 48 7.84 -7.09 -0.08
C ILE A 48 7.79 -5.56 0.05
N ALA A 49 8.91 -4.88 -0.25
CA ALA A 49 9.02 -3.42 -0.18
C ALA A 49 8.46 -2.68 -1.41
N GLU A 50 8.54 -3.27 -2.61
CA GLU A 50 8.19 -2.64 -3.90
C GLU A 50 6.67 -2.62 -4.20
N LYS A 51 5.87 -3.32 -3.38
CA LYS A 51 4.43 -3.49 -3.65
C LYS A 51 3.61 -2.23 -3.43
N ASP A 52 4.16 -1.24 -2.74
CA ASP A 52 3.41 -0.04 -2.37
C ASP A 52 3.79 1.16 -3.26
N HIS A 53 2.85 1.58 -4.11
CA HIS A 53 3.01 2.72 -5.01
C HIS A 53 3.33 4.02 -4.26
N TYR A 54 2.84 4.18 -3.03
CA TYR A 54 3.15 5.34 -2.20
C TYR A 54 4.63 5.33 -1.79
N ASN A 55 5.18 4.15 -1.46
CA ASN A 55 6.59 4.01 -1.08
C ASN A 55 7.52 4.24 -2.28
N VAL A 56 7.12 3.81 -3.49
CA VAL A 56 7.88 4.08 -4.73
C VAL A 56 8.03 5.59 -4.98
N LEU A 57 6.99 6.39 -4.72
CA LEU A 57 7.06 7.85 -4.82
C LEU A 57 7.62 8.54 -3.56
N GLY A 58 7.85 7.79 -2.48
CA GLY A 58 8.30 8.32 -1.18
C GLY A 58 7.25 9.20 -0.50
N LEU A 59 5.96 8.89 -0.68
CA LEU A 59 4.83 9.63 -0.15
C LEU A 59 4.07 8.82 0.90
N LYS A 60 3.33 9.51 1.78
CA LYS A 60 2.36 8.89 2.69
C LYS A 60 1.02 8.71 1.97
N ARG A 61 0.19 7.76 2.41
CA ARG A 61 -1.17 7.54 1.87
C ARG A 61 -2.08 8.77 1.97
N THR A 62 -1.81 9.67 2.92
CA THR A 62 -2.52 10.95 3.13
C THR A 62 -2.06 12.06 2.19
N CYS A 63 -1.19 11.80 1.21
CA CYS A 63 -0.64 12.84 0.34
C CYS A 63 -1.68 13.45 -0.59
N SER A 64 -1.45 14.71 -0.99
CA SER A 64 -2.30 15.37 -1.99
C SER A 64 -1.91 14.98 -3.42
N LEU A 65 -2.81 15.18 -4.39
CA LEU A 65 -2.50 14.93 -5.81
C LEU A 65 -1.35 15.81 -6.33
N ASP A 66 -1.18 17.01 -5.76
CA ASP A 66 -0.09 17.89 -6.16
C ASP A 66 1.27 17.40 -5.64
N GLU A 67 1.31 16.82 -4.44
CA GLU A 67 2.50 16.15 -3.90
C GLU A 67 2.89 14.94 -4.75
N VAL A 68 1.90 14.14 -5.21
CA VAL A 68 2.11 13.02 -6.14
C VAL A 68 2.79 13.49 -7.43
N LYS A 69 2.28 14.57 -8.03
CA LYS A 69 2.86 15.15 -9.26
C LYS A 69 4.26 15.71 -9.04
N GLN A 70 4.50 16.36 -7.90
CA GLN A 70 5.81 16.95 -7.59
C GLN A 70 6.87 15.86 -7.34
N ALA A 71 6.52 14.82 -6.59
CA ALA A 71 7.39 13.68 -6.32
C ALA A 71 7.75 12.94 -7.61
N TYR A 72 6.77 12.68 -8.47
CA TYR A 72 6.99 12.06 -9.78
C TYR A 72 8.01 12.84 -10.63
N LYS A 73 7.81 14.16 -10.79
CA LYS A 73 8.73 15.00 -11.57
C LYS A 73 10.16 14.96 -11.03
N LYS A 74 10.32 15.00 -9.70
CA LYS A 74 11.62 14.94 -9.03
C LYS A 74 12.33 13.60 -9.27
N LEU A 75 11.58 12.49 -9.19
CA LEU A 75 12.13 11.14 -9.32
C LEU A 75 12.44 10.79 -10.77
N VAL A 76 11.58 11.17 -11.72
CA VAL A 76 11.85 11.01 -13.16
C VAL A 76 13.12 11.74 -13.57
N LEU A 77 13.30 12.99 -13.14
CA LEU A 77 14.54 13.73 -13.39
C LEU A 77 15.77 13.07 -12.75
N ARG A 78 15.61 12.28 -11.70
CA ARG A 78 16.74 11.60 -11.05
C ARG A 78 17.11 10.30 -11.75
N TYR A 79 16.13 9.51 -12.16
CA TYR A 79 16.29 8.12 -12.62
C TYR A 79 16.08 7.91 -14.12
N HIS A 80 15.89 8.98 -14.91
CA HIS A 80 15.76 8.89 -16.37
C HIS A 80 16.92 8.08 -17.01
N PRO A 81 16.65 7.15 -17.94
CA PRO A 81 17.68 6.28 -18.54
C PRO A 81 18.82 7.06 -19.21
N ASP A 82 18.53 8.23 -19.79
CA ASP A 82 19.54 9.09 -20.43
C ASP A 82 20.47 9.82 -19.44
N ARG A 83 20.26 9.69 -18.13
CA ARG A 83 21.12 10.34 -17.12
C ARG A 83 22.17 9.37 -16.60
N ARG A 84 23.28 9.93 -16.13
CA ARG A 84 24.42 9.18 -15.57
C ARG A 84 24.05 8.25 -14.41
N ASN A 85 22.98 8.55 -13.67
CA ASN A 85 22.44 7.73 -12.57
C ASN A 85 21.07 7.13 -12.93
N GLY A 86 20.82 6.91 -14.23
CA GLY A 86 19.59 6.30 -14.74
C GLY A 86 19.44 4.86 -14.27
N ASP A 87 18.21 4.49 -13.94
CA ASP A 87 17.83 3.15 -13.50
C ASP A 87 16.47 2.83 -14.12
N GLU A 88 16.48 2.03 -15.19
CA GLU A 88 15.30 1.70 -16.00
C GLU A 88 14.23 0.97 -15.16
N ALA A 89 14.65 0.09 -14.25
CA ALA A 89 13.74 -0.63 -13.37
C ALA A 89 13.01 0.33 -12.42
N LYS A 90 13.75 1.25 -11.79
CA LYS A 90 13.15 2.29 -10.93
C LYS A 90 12.28 3.26 -11.71
N PHE A 91 12.70 3.63 -12.91
CA PHE A 91 11.93 4.52 -13.79
C PHE A 91 10.55 3.91 -14.10
N HIS A 92 10.50 2.65 -14.52
CA HIS A 92 9.22 1.97 -14.75
C HIS A 92 8.39 1.78 -13.49
N ALA A 93 9.01 1.54 -12.33
CA ALA A 93 8.29 1.49 -11.06
C ALA A 93 7.62 2.84 -10.74
N ILE A 94 8.35 3.95 -10.93
CA ILE A 94 7.86 5.32 -10.74
C ILE A 94 6.70 5.63 -11.68
N GLU A 95 6.81 5.25 -12.96
CA GLU A 95 5.72 5.43 -13.94
C GLU A 95 4.46 4.64 -13.56
N ARG A 96 4.61 3.37 -13.17
CA ARG A 96 3.49 2.54 -12.70
C ARG A 96 2.82 3.15 -11.47
N ALA A 97 3.61 3.57 -10.49
CA ALA A 97 3.09 4.19 -9.27
C ALA A 97 2.34 5.49 -9.57
N TYR A 98 2.90 6.36 -10.42
CA TYR A 98 2.23 7.59 -10.82
C TYR A 98 0.94 7.33 -11.61
N LYS A 99 0.92 6.35 -12.51
CA LYS A 99 -0.29 5.99 -13.27
C LYS A 99 -1.46 5.62 -12.35
N VAL A 100 -1.19 4.90 -11.25
CA VAL A 100 -2.21 4.51 -10.28
C VAL A 100 -2.60 5.67 -9.37
N LEU A 101 -1.62 6.43 -8.86
CA LEU A 101 -1.85 7.46 -7.84
C LEU A 101 -2.30 8.82 -8.40
N SER A 102 -2.11 9.08 -9.69
CA SER A 102 -2.47 10.35 -10.32
C SER A 102 -3.96 10.50 -10.62
N ASP A 103 -4.66 9.38 -10.82
CA ASP A 103 -6.11 9.35 -11.06
C ASP A 103 -6.85 9.06 -9.75
N PRO A 104 -7.80 9.94 -9.32
CA PRO A 104 -8.50 9.76 -8.04
C PRO A 104 -9.21 8.41 -7.91
N LYS A 105 -9.84 7.92 -8.99
CA LYS A 105 -10.58 6.66 -8.97
C LYS A 105 -9.64 5.45 -8.88
N SER A 106 -8.55 5.47 -9.64
CA SER A 106 -7.51 4.44 -9.58
C SER A 106 -6.81 4.39 -8.23
N ARG A 107 -6.56 5.56 -7.63
CA ARG A 107 -6.01 5.69 -6.28
C ARG A 107 -6.94 5.12 -5.22
N GLU A 108 -8.22 5.46 -5.29
CA GLU A 108 -9.24 4.94 -4.38
C GLU A 108 -9.33 3.41 -4.43
N ASN A 109 -9.38 2.83 -5.63
CA ASN A 109 -9.38 1.38 -5.81
C ASN A 109 -8.12 0.71 -5.25
N TYR A 110 -6.96 1.34 -5.45
CA TYR A 110 -5.70 0.87 -4.90
C TYR A 110 -5.69 0.90 -3.37
N ASP A 111 -6.26 1.95 -2.78
CA ASP A 111 -6.38 2.08 -1.33
C ASP A 111 -7.30 1.01 -0.72
N VAL A 112 -8.40 0.66 -1.39
CA VAL A 112 -9.28 -0.47 -1.00
C VAL A 112 -8.54 -1.80 -1.06
N GLN A 113 -7.77 -2.05 -2.12
CA GLN A 113 -7.00 -3.28 -2.26
C GLN A 113 -5.95 -3.44 -1.15
N LEU A 114 -5.25 -2.36 -0.82
CA LEU A 114 -4.31 -2.35 0.30
C LEU A 114 -5.01 -2.63 1.63
N ASP A 115 -6.15 -1.99 1.85
CA ASP A 115 -6.94 -2.15 3.08
C ASP A 115 -7.48 -3.58 3.22
N ASN A 116 -8.05 -4.13 2.16
CA ASN A 116 -8.46 -5.53 2.09
C ASN A 116 -7.29 -6.49 2.37
N SER A 117 -6.12 -6.24 1.76
CA SER A 117 -4.95 -7.11 1.95
C SER A 117 -4.49 -7.17 3.41
N SER A 118 -4.60 -6.05 4.14
CA SER A 118 -4.27 -5.99 5.56
C SER A 118 -5.27 -6.73 6.46
N ARG A 119 -6.49 -6.96 5.95
CA ARG A 119 -7.58 -7.63 6.67
C ARG A 119 -7.72 -9.12 6.30
N LEU A 120 -6.96 -9.63 5.32
CA LEU A 120 -7.03 -11.03 4.89
C LEU A 120 -6.68 -12.04 5.99
N ASP A 121 -5.90 -11.62 7.00
CA ASP A 121 -5.55 -12.48 8.14
C ASP A 121 -6.68 -12.62 9.17
N HIS A 122 -7.80 -11.90 8.99
CA HIS A 122 -8.92 -11.92 9.93
C HIS A 122 -10.06 -12.82 9.41
N PRO A 123 -10.69 -13.63 10.28
CA PRO A 123 -11.79 -14.49 9.86
C PRO A 123 -12.98 -13.64 9.39
N ILE A 124 -13.34 -13.80 8.12
CA ILE A 124 -14.56 -13.19 7.55
C ILE A 124 -15.76 -13.92 8.14
N TRP A 125 -16.61 -13.19 8.85
CA TRP A 125 -17.80 -13.76 9.49
C TRP A 125 -18.89 -14.08 8.47
N GLN A 126 -19.15 -13.15 7.55
CA GLN A 126 -20.13 -13.31 6.49
C GLN A 126 -19.65 -12.66 5.20
N VAL A 127 -20.04 -13.24 4.08
CA VAL A 127 -19.97 -12.62 2.76
C VAL A 127 -21.39 -12.20 2.40
N VAL A 128 -21.56 -10.92 2.06
CA VAL A 128 -22.84 -10.32 1.68
C VAL A 128 -22.71 -9.68 0.31
N THR A 129 -23.79 -9.66 -0.44
CA THR A 129 -23.85 -8.89 -1.69
C THR A 129 -24.36 -7.48 -1.44
N LEU A 130 -24.04 -6.55 -2.34
CA LEU A 130 -24.56 -5.18 -2.28
C LEU A 130 -26.10 -5.05 -2.13
N ASP A 131 -26.85 -6.06 -2.58
CA ASP A 131 -28.31 -6.12 -2.49
C ASP A 131 -28.84 -6.39 -1.08
N GLU A 132 -27.98 -6.91 -0.20
CA GLU A 132 -28.30 -7.23 1.19
C GLU A 132 -28.04 -6.06 2.14
N LEU A 133 -27.48 -4.94 1.65
CA LEU A 133 -27.21 -3.75 2.46
C LEU A 133 -28.32 -2.72 2.31
N ASP A 134 -28.67 -2.08 3.43
CA ASP A 134 -29.55 -0.92 3.44
C ASP A 134 -28.84 0.28 2.85
N SER A 135 -29.55 1.11 2.09
CA SER A 135 -28.96 2.27 1.41
C SER A 135 -29.52 3.57 2.01
N ASN A 136 -28.67 4.38 2.64
CA ASN A 136 -29.03 5.64 3.29
C ASN A 136 -28.09 6.76 2.83
N GLU A 137 -28.63 7.85 2.27
CA GLU A 137 -27.90 9.10 1.97
C GLU A 137 -26.50 8.97 1.31
N GLY A 138 -26.30 7.97 0.43
CA GLY A 138 -25.02 7.77 -0.28
C GLY A 138 -24.06 6.79 0.39
N LEU A 139 -24.47 6.18 1.49
CA LEU A 139 -23.78 5.08 2.18
C LEU A 139 -24.64 3.81 2.11
N TYR A 140 -23.96 2.67 2.18
CA TYR A 140 -24.55 1.38 2.49
C TYR A 140 -24.30 1.07 3.96
N THR A 141 -25.33 0.57 4.65
CA THR A 141 -25.28 0.21 6.05
C THR A 141 -25.60 -1.27 6.24
N PHE A 142 -24.91 -1.92 7.16
CA PHE A 142 -25.15 -3.31 7.54
C PHE A 142 -25.15 -3.47 9.05
N GLU A 143 -26.17 -4.12 9.59
CA GLU A 143 -26.28 -4.40 11.02
C GLU A 143 -25.43 -5.62 11.40
N CYS A 144 -24.43 -5.40 12.24
CA CYS A 144 -23.60 -6.46 12.78
C CYS A 144 -24.37 -7.26 13.84
N ARG A 145 -23.96 -8.52 14.07
CA ARG A 145 -24.57 -9.41 15.08
C ARG A 145 -24.56 -8.85 16.51
N CYS A 146 -23.63 -7.95 16.83
CA CYS A 146 -23.57 -7.29 18.13
C CYS A 146 -24.56 -6.11 18.27
N GLY A 147 -25.27 -5.73 17.20
CA GLY A 147 -26.11 -4.54 17.14
C GLY A 147 -25.39 -3.27 16.64
N GLY A 148 -24.08 -3.35 16.35
CA GLY A 148 -23.30 -2.26 15.76
C GLY A 148 -23.60 -2.06 14.27
N ILE A 149 -23.50 -0.83 13.79
CA ILE A 149 -23.73 -0.50 12.37
C ILE A 149 -22.39 -0.38 11.66
N MET A 150 -22.23 -1.11 10.56
CA MET A 150 -21.09 -0.96 9.66
C MET A 150 -21.48 -0.13 8.45
N GLU A 151 -20.60 0.79 8.06
CA GLU A 151 -20.85 1.74 6.97
C GLU A 151 -19.89 1.50 5.80
N LEU A 152 -20.40 1.60 4.58
CA LEU A 152 -19.64 1.46 3.34
C LEU A 152 -20.04 2.56 2.36
N SER A 153 -19.07 3.33 1.87
CA SER A 153 -19.32 4.36 0.87
C SER A 153 -19.76 3.74 -0.46
N ARG A 154 -20.85 4.27 -1.06
CA ARG A 154 -21.43 3.76 -2.32
C ARG A 154 -20.46 3.81 -3.51
N HIS A 155 -19.45 4.68 -3.47
CA HIS A 155 -18.43 4.79 -4.52
C HIS A 155 -17.46 3.58 -4.52
N LEU A 156 -17.15 3.05 -3.35
CA LEU A 156 -16.21 1.93 -3.15
C LEU A 156 -16.86 0.58 -3.49
N SER A 157 -18.12 0.42 -3.09
CA SER A 157 -18.83 -0.86 -3.13
C SER A 157 -19.13 -1.36 -4.54
N ASN A 158 -19.23 -0.48 -5.54
CA ASN A 158 -19.63 -0.83 -6.90
C ASN A 158 -18.49 -1.36 -7.77
N GLN A 159 -17.25 -1.33 -7.29
CA GLN A 159 -16.08 -1.60 -8.14
C GLN A 159 -15.33 -2.87 -7.73
N LEU A 160 -15.18 -3.09 -6.43
CA LEU A 160 -14.33 -4.14 -5.89
C LEU A 160 -14.95 -4.72 -4.61
N PRO A 161 -14.69 -6.01 -4.32
CA PRO A 161 -15.04 -6.57 -3.02
C PRO A 161 -14.36 -5.75 -1.93
N THR A 162 -15.09 -5.38 -0.88
CA THR A 162 -14.60 -4.53 0.20
C THR A 162 -14.85 -5.21 1.54
N ILE A 163 -13.83 -5.29 2.38
CA ILE A 163 -13.94 -5.85 3.74
C ILE A 163 -14.24 -4.69 4.70
N ILE A 164 -15.37 -4.73 5.37
CA ILE A 164 -15.76 -3.77 6.41
C ILE A 164 -15.61 -4.38 7.81
N GLN A 165 -15.23 -3.56 8.79
CA GLN A 165 -15.04 -3.96 10.17
C GLN A 165 -16.09 -3.29 11.06
N CYS A 166 -16.68 -4.05 11.97
CA CYS A 166 -17.52 -3.50 13.03
C CYS A 166 -16.66 -2.87 14.12
N GLU A 167 -16.94 -1.62 14.48
CA GLU A 167 -16.22 -0.90 15.54
C GLU A 167 -16.50 -1.48 16.93
N ASP A 168 -17.69 -2.03 17.18
CA ASP A 168 -18.10 -2.53 18.50
C ASP A 168 -17.54 -3.91 18.86
N CYS A 169 -17.40 -4.81 17.87
CA CYS A 169 -16.98 -6.20 18.12
C CYS A 169 -15.83 -6.67 17.24
N SER A 170 -15.23 -5.79 16.43
CA SER A 170 -14.12 -6.11 15.51
C SER A 170 -14.40 -7.29 14.57
N THR A 171 -15.67 -7.56 14.28
CA THR A 171 -16.07 -8.58 13.30
C THR A 171 -15.90 -8.03 11.89
N TYR A 172 -15.44 -8.87 10.97
CA TYR A 172 -15.22 -8.52 9.57
C TYR A 172 -16.28 -9.14 8.66
N VAL A 173 -16.81 -8.34 7.74
CA VAL A 173 -17.75 -8.76 6.71
C VAL A 173 -17.20 -8.39 5.35
N ARG A 174 -17.27 -9.31 4.38
CA ARG A 174 -16.89 -9.04 3.00
C ARG A 174 -18.14 -8.68 2.20
N VAL A 175 -18.13 -7.50 1.60
CA VAL A 175 -19.19 -7.03 0.70
C VAL A 175 -18.72 -7.23 -0.74
N ASP A 176 -19.39 -8.11 -1.47
CA ASP A 176 -19.10 -8.35 -2.89
C ASP A 176 -19.93 -7.38 -3.76
N PRO A 177 -19.32 -6.78 -4.81
CA PRO A 177 -20.02 -5.92 -5.75
C PRO A 177 -21.05 -6.73 -6.57
N ARG A 178 -22.00 -6.02 -7.18
CA ARG A 178 -22.94 -6.59 -8.15
C ARG A 178 -22.25 -7.06 -9.44
#